data_AF-A0AAV8UEX0-F1
#
_entry.id   AF-A0AAV8UEX0-F1
#
_cell.length_a   1.000
_cell.length_b   1.000
_cell.length_c   1.000
_cell.angle_alpha   90.00
_cell.angle_beta   90.00
_cell.angle_gamma   90.00
#
_symmetry.space_group_name_H-M   'P 1'
#
loop_
_entity.id
_entity.type
_entity.pdbx_description
1 polymer ?
#
loop_
_entity_poly.entity_id
_entity_poly.type
_entity_poly.pdbx_seq_one_letter_code
_entity_poly.pdbx_strand_id
1 'polypeptide(L)'
;MKLFTTVNVFLVLFGAVAAVKIESNSARPIAEPEIDPPIPTPPPPPQSALKKLTIDIGGGNFYVDHDGWGAGISDPYAVVTAFTTDGRRLTRSTRVASEEQFPRWNQRLPFGSGAWRSFRIKVYDSDSFGNDDLMLETPLVNIQDWLNHPIPLTDIHRPWQDGFVYLDELHLWN
;
A
#
# COMPACT_ATOMS: atom_id res chain seq x y z
N MET A 1 30.06 38.60 -58.40
CA MET A 1 31.29 37.78 -58.52
C MET A 1 31.61 37.23 -57.13
N LYS A 2 31.31 35.97 -56.85
CA LYS A 2 31.70 35.33 -55.58
C LYS A 2 32.29 33.96 -55.91
N LEU A 3 33.54 33.80 -55.50
CA LEU A 3 34.36 32.60 -55.62
C LEU A 3 33.66 31.42 -54.94
N PHE A 4 33.66 30.28 -55.61
CA PHE A 4 33.37 29.00 -54.98
C PHE A 4 34.70 28.36 -54.58
N THR A 5 34.97 28.28 -53.28
CA THR A 5 36.06 27.44 -52.77
C THR A 5 35.50 26.04 -52.58
N THR A 6 35.99 25.09 -53.37
CA THR A 6 35.68 23.67 -53.18
C THR A 6 36.59 23.15 -52.06
N VAL A 7 35.99 22.65 -50.98
CA VAL A 7 36.71 21.93 -49.93
C VAL A 7 36.45 20.44 -50.13
N ASN A 8 37.48 19.70 -50.52
CA ASN A 8 37.44 18.24 -50.56
C ASN A 8 37.82 17.72 -49.17
N VAL A 9 36.87 17.08 -48.49
CA VAL A 9 37.12 16.37 -47.23
C VAL A 9 37.28 14.89 -47.57
N PHE A 10 38.47 14.33 -47.32
CA PHE A 10 38.70 12.90 -47.37
C PHE A 10 38.52 12.31 -45.97
N LEU A 11 37.55 11.41 -45.84
CA LEU A 11 37.36 10.60 -44.64
C LEU A 11 38.06 9.25 -44.86
N VAL A 12 39.09 8.95 -44.07
CA VAL A 12 39.73 7.64 -44.07
C VAL A 12 39.14 6.82 -42.93
N LEU A 13 38.19 5.95 -43.27
CA LEU A 13 37.86 4.77 -42.48
C LEU A 13 38.36 3.56 -43.25
N PHE A 14 38.82 2.54 -42.50
CA PHE A 14 39.23 1.25 -43.02
C PHE A 14 38.34 0.79 -44.19
N GLY A 15 38.91 0.76 -45.40
CA GLY A 15 38.47 -0.08 -46.51
C GLY A 15 37.53 0.46 -47.58
N ALA A 16 36.91 1.65 -47.46
CA ALA A 16 36.14 2.21 -48.58
C ALA A 16 36.03 3.75 -48.53
N VAL A 17 36.43 4.42 -49.62
CA VAL A 17 36.25 5.86 -49.82
C VAL A 17 34.98 6.06 -50.65
N ALA A 18 33.93 6.62 -50.04
CA ALA A 18 32.78 7.13 -50.76
C ALA A 18 32.80 8.66 -50.74
N ALA A 19 32.80 9.28 -51.92
CA ALA A 19 32.68 10.74 -52.05
C ALA A 19 31.21 11.15 -51.82
N VAL A 20 30.96 11.89 -50.74
CA VAL A 20 29.64 12.48 -50.46
C VAL A 20 29.58 13.87 -51.08
N LYS A 21 28.71 14.06 -52.07
CA LYS A 21 28.41 15.36 -52.65
C LYS A 21 27.33 16.04 -51.80
N ILE A 22 27.66 17.13 -51.14
CA ILE A 22 26.70 17.94 -50.37
C ILE A 22 26.31 19.14 -51.24
N GLU A 23 25.05 19.19 -51.68
CA GLU A 23 24.47 20.35 -52.34
C GLU A 23 23.86 21.28 -51.28
N SER A 24 24.28 22.55 -51.26
CA SER A 24 23.72 23.52 -50.32
C SER A 24 22.35 23.99 -50.82
N ASN A 25 21.31 23.64 -50.08
CA ASN A 25 19.98 24.19 -50.31
C ASN A 25 19.93 25.65 -49.86
N SER A 26 19.57 26.54 -50.78
CA SER A 26 19.27 27.94 -50.48
C SER A 26 18.23 28.05 -49.37
N ALA A 27 18.52 28.87 -48.37
CA ALA A 27 17.67 29.13 -47.22
C ALA A 27 16.28 29.64 -47.68
N ARG A 28 15.24 28.86 -47.38
CA ARG A 28 13.87 29.35 -47.39
C ARG A 28 13.67 30.29 -46.19
N PRO A 29 12.83 31.33 -46.31
CA PRO A 29 12.50 32.18 -45.17
C PRO A 29 11.91 31.32 -44.04
N ILE A 30 12.43 31.51 -42.83
CA ILE A 30 11.99 30.80 -41.62
C ILE A 30 10.59 31.32 -41.29
N ALA A 31 9.58 30.46 -41.42
CA ALA A 31 8.24 30.77 -40.94
C ALA A 31 8.28 30.90 -39.41
N GLU A 32 7.60 31.92 -38.90
CA GLU A 32 7.44 32.18 -37.46
C GLU A 32 6.75 30.96 -36.81
N PRO A 33 7.23 30.46 -35.64
CA PRO A 33 6.67 29.26 -35.04
C PRO A 33 5.22 29.52 -34.58
N GLU A 34 4.30 28.75 -35.14
CA GLU A 34 2.91 28.70 -34.70
C GLU A 34 2.90 28.16 -33.26
N ILE A 35 2.36 28.93 -32.31
CA ILE A 35 2.30 28.52 -30.89
C ILE A 35 1.21 27.45 -30.78
N ASP A 36 1.63 26.20 -30.58
CA ASP A 36 0.70 25.11 -30.32
C ASP A 36 -0.24 25.46 -29.15
N PRO A 37 -1.55 25.19 -29.26
CA PRO A 37 -2.47 25.43 -28.17
C PRO A 37 -2.01 24.65 -26.92
N PRO A 38 -2.19 25.22 -25.72
CA PRO A 38 -1.77 24.58 -24.49
C PRO A 38 -2.44 23.20 -24.36
N ILE A 39 -1.62 22.17 -24.12
CA ILE A 39 -2.12 20.82 -23.86
C ILE A 39 -3.09 20.89 -22.67
N PRO A 40 -4.34 20.42 -22.81
CA PRO A 40 -5.27 20.40 -21.69
C PRO A 40 -4.67 19.57 -20.55
N THR A 41 -4.68 20.13 -19.33
CA THR A 41 -4.16 19.42 -18.16
C THR A 41 -4.99 18.15 -17.91
N PRO A 42 -4.34 17.02 -17.55
CA PRO A 42 -5.07 15.82 -17.18
C PRO A 42 -6.00 16.12 -15.99
N PRO A 43 -7.20 15.51 -15.95
CA PRO A 43 -8.10 15.69 -14.82
C PRO A 43 -7.39 15.28 -13.52
N PRO A 44 -7.66 15.96 -12.39
CA PRO A 44 -7.11 15.56 -11.11
C PRO A 44 -7.48 14.09 -10.82
N PRO A 45 -6.61 13.32 -10.13
CA PRO A 45 -6.92 11.96 -9.74
C PRO A 45 -8.29 11.91 -9.05
N PRO A 46 -9.11 10.85 -9.25
CA PRO A 46 -10.39 10.73 -8.58
C PRO A 46 -10.21 10.92 -7.08
N GLN A 47 -10.79 11.99 -6.54
CA GLN A 47 -10.76 12.25 -5.11
C GLN A 47 -11.55 11.12 -4.45
N SER A 48 -10.86 10.23 -3.72
CA SER A 48 -11.49 9.06 -3.11
C SER A 48 -12.62 9.53 -2.19
N ALA A 49 -13.86 9.20 -2.55
CA ALA A 49 -15.03 9.55 -1.74
C ALA A 49 -14.84 9.02 -0.31
N LEU A 50 -15.17 9.84 0.68
CA LEU A 50 -15.13 9.42 2.08
C LEU A 50 -16.19 8.35 2.31
N LYS A 51 -15.78 7.24 2.91
CA LYS A 51 -16.67 6.13 3.27
C LYS A 51 -16.54 5.82 4.75
N LYS A 52 -17.62 5.38 5.36
CA LYS A 52 -17.62 4.91 6.75
C LYS A 52 -17.07 3.49 6.80
N LEU A 53 -16.08 3.28 7.66
CA LEU A 53 -15.45 1.97 7.90
C LEU A 53 -15.85 1.43 9.26
N THR A 54 -16.25 0.16 9.25
CA THR A 54 -16.47 -0.65 10.44
C THR A 54 -15.84 -2.03 10.21
N ILE A 55 -15.15 -2.53 11.23
CA ILE A 55 -14.48 -3.83 11.21
C ILE A 55 -15.00 -4.66 12.38
N ASP A 56 -15.54 -5.84 12.09
CA ASP A 56 -16.06 -6.77 13.07
C ASP A 56 -15.03 -7.87 13.35
N ILE A 57 -14.52 -7.91 14.58
CA ILE A 57 -13.52 -8.89 15.03
C ILE A 57 -14.23 -9.99 15.81
N GLY A 58 -14.22 -11.20 15.27
CA GLY A 58 -14.92 -12.35 15.85
C GLY A 58 -14.17 -12.97 17.02
N GLY A 59 -12.91 -13.34 16.81
CA GLY A 59 -12.13 -14.05 17.82
C GLY A 59 -10.72 -14.40 17.37
N GLY A 60 -10.08 -15.34 18.06
CA GLY A 60 -8.81 -15.91 17.65
C GLY A 60 -8.53 -17.28 18.26
N ASN A 61 -7.38 -17.83 17.92
CA ASN A 61 -6.84 -19.06 18.51
C ASN A 61 -5.33 -18.86 18.63
N PHE A 62 -4.81 -18.94 19.85
CA PHE A 62 -3.40 -18.68 20.17
C PHE A 62 -2.83 -19.86 20.95
N TYR A 63 -1.97 -20.66 20.35
CA TYR A 63 -1.48 -21.93 20.90
C TYR A 63 -0.40 -21.80 21.98
N VAL A 64 0.16 -20.60 22.16
CA VAL A 64 1.18 -20.32 23.15
C VAL A 64 0.60 -19.44 24.23
N ASP A 65 0.85 -19.86 25.47
CA ASP A 65 0.63 -19.05 26.66
C ASP A 65 1.80 -18.09 26.80
N HIS A 66 1.48 -16.80 26.82
CA HIS A 66 2.44 -15.72 26.98
C HIS A 66 2.53 -15.24 28.44
N ASP A 67 1.65 -15.73 29.32
CA ASP A 67 1.76 -15.45 30.74
C ASP A 67 3.01 -16.11 31.35
N GLY A 68 3.68 -15.37 32.23
CA GLY A 68 4.83 -15.86 32.97
C GLY A 68 4.52 -17.13 33.80
N TRP A 69 5.56 -17.89 34.16
CA TRP A 69 5.40 -19.12 34.94
C TRP A 69 4.58 -18.90 36.23
N GLY A 70 3.37 -19.46 36.27
CA GLY A 70 2.43 -19.36 37.40
C GLY A 70 1.42 -18.21 37.31
N ALA A 71 1.33 -17.48 36.20
CA ALA A 71 0.48 -16.30 36.05
C ALA A 71 -0.90 -16.55 35.42
N GLY A 72 -1.15 -17.66 34.72
CA GLY A 72 -2.48 -17.94 34.20
C GLY A 72 -2.47 -18.56 32.81
N ILE A 73 -3.49 -18.22 32.03
CA ILE A 73 -3.60 -18.40 30.58
C ILE A 73 -3.64 -16.98 30.02
N SER A 74 -2.98 -16.71 28.89
CA SER A 74 -3.05 -15.41 28.21
C SER A 74 -4.41 -14.68 28.26
N ASP A 75 -4.32 -13.36 28.38
CA ASP A 75 -5.35 -12.34 28.37
C ASP A 75 -5.40 -11.58 27.01
N PRO A 76 -5.77 -12.21 25.88
CA PRO A 76 -5.57 -11.59 24.57
C PRO A 76 -6.54 -10.43 24.25
N TYR A 77 -6.02 -9.45 23.51
CA TYR A 77 -6.83 -8.42 22.85
C TYR A 77 -6.28 -8.02 21.47
N ALA A 78 -7.17 -7.69 20.53
CA ALA A 78 -6.80 -7.29 19.18
C ALA A 78 -6.78 -5.76 19.04
N VAL A 79 -5.73 -5.24 18.42
CA VAL A 79 -5.54 -3.84 18.04
C VAL A 79 -5.59 -3.74 16.53
N VAL A 80 -6.58 -3.01 16.02
CA VAL A 80 -6.76 -2.75 14.60
C VAL A 80 -6.33 -1.32 14.30
N THR A 81 -5.41 -1.17 13.35
CA THR A 81 -4.98 0.14 12.83
C THR A 81 -5.38 0.25 11.37
N ALA A 82 -6.24 1.22 11.06
CA ALA A 82 -6.68 1.55 9.70
C ALA A 82 -5.96 2.80 9.19
N PHE A 83 -5.64 2.80 7.90
CA PHE A 83 -4.86 3.84 7.23
C PHE A 83 -5.68 4.45 6.09
N THR A 84 -5.67 5.76 5.98
CA THR A 84 -6.27 6.50 4.87
C THR A 84 -5.27 6.66 3.71
N THR A 85 -5.77 7.03 2.53
CA THR A 85 -4.97 7.25 1.32
C THR A 85 -3.94 8.37 1.47
N ASP A 86 -4.18 9.34 2.35
CA ASP A 86 -3.27 10.44 2.67
C ASP A 86 -2.31 10.14 3.86
N GLY A 87 -2.29 8.89 4.33
CA GLY A 87 -1.34 8.42 5.34
C GLY A 87 -1.75 8.67 6.80
N ARG A 88 -2.93 9.25 7.07
CA ARG A 88 -3.47 9.29 8.43
C ARG A 88 -3.82 7.87 8.90
N ARG A 89 -3.70 7.64 10.22
CA ARG A 89 -4.04 6.36 10.84
C ARG A 89 -4.98 6.55 12.01
N LEU A 90 -5.87 5.59 12.21
CA LEU A 90 -6.72 5.49 13.38
C LEU A 90 -6.59 4.08 13.97
N THR A 91 -6.57 4.00 15.29
CA THR A 91 -6.43 2.73 16.02
C THR A 91 -7.63 2.51 16.93
N ARG A 92 -8.08 1.26 17.00
CA ARG A 92 -9.14 0.77 17.87
C ARG A 92 -8.73 -0.60 18.41
N SER A 93 -9.16 -0.94 19.61
CA SER A 93 -8.91 -2.24 20.23
C SER A 93 -10.22 -2.93 20.62
N THR A 94 -10.16 -4.25 20.69
CA THR A 94 -11.18 -5.04 21.37
C THR A 94 -11.03 -4.90 22.89
N ARG A 95 -12.02 -5.42 23.64
CA ARG A 95 -11.81 -5.74 25.05
C ARG A 95 -10.72 -6.80 25.20
N VAL A 96 -10.10 -6.83 26.38
CA VAL A 96 -9.30 -7.97 26.85
C VAL A 96 -10.22 -9.15 27.13
N ALA A 97 -9.84 -10.33 26.64
CA ALA A 97 -10.49 -11.59 26.97
C ALA A 97 -9.62 -12.29 28.01
N SER A 98 -10.03 -12.25 29.28
CA SER A 98 -9.16 -12.69 30.37
C SER A 98 -9.16 -14.21 30.52
N GLU A 99 -7.97 -14.79 30.73
CA GLU A 99 -7.72 -16.22 30.88
C GLU A 99 -8.33 -17.07 29.73
N GLU A 100 -8.30 -16.54 28.50
CA GLU A 100 -8.98 -17.14 27.34
C GLU A 100 -8.04 -17.31 26.13
N GLN A 101 -7.51 -18.52 25.97
CA GLN A 101 -6.61 -18.88 24.87
C GLN A 101 -7.27 -18.87 23.46
N PHE A 102 -8.59 -18.95 23.41
CA PHE A 102 -9.39 -18.97 22.18
C PHE A 102 -10.46 -17.87 22.21
N PRO A 103 -10.06 -16.59 22.26
CA PRO A 103 -10.95 -15.51 22.63
C PRO A 103 -12.07 -15.32 21.61
N ARG A 104 -13.27 -15.02 22.11
CA ARG A 104 -14.42 -14.62 21.30
C ARG A 104 -14.81 -13.18 21.59
N TRP A 105 -14.16 -12.23 20.92
CA TRP A 105 -14.47 -10.81 21.09
C TRP A 105 -15.85 -10.46 20.52
N ASN A 106 -16.20 -10.95 19.33
CA ASN A 106 -17.43 -10.60 18.59
C ASN A 106 -17.72 -9.09 18.67
N GLN A 107 -16.70 -8.28 18.41
CA GLN A 107 -16.72 -6.84 18.67
C GLN A 107 -16.62 -6.04 17.38
N ARG A 108 -17.58 -5.12 17.23
CA ARG A 108 -17.65 -4.14 16.16
C ARG A 108 -16.82 -2.91 16.48
N LEU A 109 -15.84 -2.58 15.62
CA LEU A 109 -14.94 -1.44 15.78
C LEU A 109 -15.24 -0.34 14.75
N PRO A 110 -15.86 0.78 15.16
CA PRO A 110 -16.15 1.89 14.25
C PRO A 110 -14.92 2.80 14.07
N PHE A 111 -14.51 2.98 12.82
CA PHE A 111 -13.45 3.90 12.41
C PHE A 111 -13.99 5.24 11.88
N GLY A 112 -15.27 5.28 11.52
CA GLY A 112 -15.92 6.49 11.01
C GLY A 112 -15.60 6.77 9.54
N SER A 113 -15.89 7.99 9.09
CA SER A 113 -15.72 8.39 7.70
C SER A 113 -14.27 8.71 7.34
N GLY A 114 -13.77 8.12 6.26
CA GLY A 114 -12.41 8.34 5.78
C GLY A 114 -12.21 7.81 4.36
N ALA A 115 -11.16 8.28 3.70
CA ALA A 115 -10.67 7.68 2.46
C ALA A 115 -9.79 6.47 2.81
N TRP A 116 -10.40 5.43 3.38
CA TRP A 116 -9.69 4.27 3.91
C TRP A 116 -9.04 3.45 2.80
N ARG A 117 -7.78 3.05 3.02
CA ARG A 117 -6.96 2.31 2.06
C ARG A 117 -6.66 0.91 2.55
N SER A 118 -6.19 0.80 3.78
CA SER A 118 -5.69 -0.46 4.32
C SER A 118 -5.89 -0.54 5.82
N PHE A 119 -5.74 -1.74 6.38
CA PHE A 119 -5.70 -1.95 7.82
C PHE A 119 -4.68 -3.03 8.17
N ARG A 120 -4.35 -3.10 9.45
CA ARG A 120 -3.57 -4.19 10.03
C ARG A 120 -4.14 -4.55 11.40
N ILE A 121 -3.94 -5.79 11.80
CA ILE A 121 -4.33 -6.28 13.12
C ILE A 121 -3.06 -6.74 13.84
N LYS A 122 -2.96 -6.37 15.11
CA LYS A 122 -2.02 -6.97 16.06
C LYS A 122 -2.81 -7.58 17.20
N VAL A 123 -2.37 -8.68 17.76
CA VAL A 123 -2.93 -9.26 18.98
C VAL A 123 -1.86 -9.25 20.03
N TYR A 124 -2.22 -8.80 21.22
CA TYR A 124 -1.36 -8.70 22.37
C TYR A 124 -1.93 -9.52 23.51
N ASP A 125 -1.04 -9.97 24.38
CA ASP A 125 -1.36 -10.51 25.70
C ASP A 125 -1.31 -9.38 26.73
N SER A 126 -2.35 -9.22 27.54
CA SER A 126 -2.49 -8.09 28.47
C SER A 126 -1.87 -8.41 29.83
N ASP A 127 -0.60 -8.07 30.02
CA ASP A 127 0.07 -8.25 31.31
C ASP A 127 -0.36 -7.21 32.36
N SER A 128 -0.72 -7.68 33.55
CA SER A 128 -0.98 -6.79 34.69
C SER A 128 0.26 -6.01 35.16
N PHE A 129 1.46 -6.52 34.86
CA PHE A 129 2.74 -5.93 35.24
C PHE A 129 3.77 -6.05 34.12
N GLY A 130 3.83 -5.08 33.21
CA GLY A 130 4.81 -5.11 32.13
C GLY A 130 4.36 -4.29 30.92
N ASN A 131 5.02 -4.54 29.79
CA ASN A 131 4.46 -4.18 28.49
C ASN A 131 3.78 -5.42 27.95
N ASP A 132 2.60 -5.24 27.40
CA ASP A 132 1.83 -6.30 26.74
C ASP A 132 2.65 -7.01 25.65
N ASP A 133 2.66 -8.34 25.69
CA ASP A 133 3.42 -9.17 24.77
C ASP A 133 2.71 -9.30 23.41
N LEU A 134 3.46 -9.11 22.32
CA LEU A 134 2.91 -9.27 20.97
C LEU A 134 2.77 -10.75 20.62
N MET A 135 1.54 -11.22 20.47
CA MET A 135 1.23 -12.60 20.10
C MET A 135 1.14 -12.79 18.57
N LEU A 136 0.51 -11.84 17.88
CA LEU A 136 0.24 -11.93 16.44
C LEU A 136 0.32 -10.57 15.76
N GLU A 137 0.81 -10.54 14.52
CA GLU A 137 0.78 -9.36 13.66
C GLU A 137 0.46 -9.74 12.22
N THR A 138 -0.66 -9.21 11.69
CA THR A 138 -1.01 -9.35 10.28
C THR A 138 -0.17 -8.37 9.45
N PRO A 139 0.06 -8.66 8.16
CA PRO A 139 0.54 -7.68 7.20
C PRO A 139 -0.54 -6.61 7.03
N LEU A 140 -0.14 -5.60 6.27
CA LEU A 140 -1.04 -4.58 5.82
C LEU A 140 -1.99 -5.16 4.77
N VAL A 141 -3.28 -5.16 5.07
CA VAL A 141 -4.36 -5.65 4.20
C VAL A 141 -4.98 -4.45 3.49
N ASN A 142 -5.06 -4.50 2.17
CA ASN A 142 -5.80 -3.52 1.38
C ASN A 142 -7.31 -3.76 1.53
N ILE A 143 -8.06 -2.71 1.86
CA ILE A 143 -9.51 -2.82 2.10
C ILE A 143 -10.27 -3.21 0.83
N GLN A 144 -9.88 -2.68 -0.33
CA GLN A 144 -10.57 -2.99 -1.57
C GLN A 144 -10.30 -4.43 -2.01
N ASP A 145 -9.07 -4.91 -1.81
CA ASP A 145 -8.71 -6.31 -2.09
C ASP A 145 -9.52 -7.25 -1.20
N TRP A 146 -9.65 -6.93 0.10
CA TRP A 146 -10.50 -7.66 1.04
C TRP A 146 -11.98 -7.69 0.63
N LEU A 147 -12.54 -6.55 0.22
CA LEU A 147 -13.95 -6.46 -0.17
C LEU A 147 -14.27 -7.26 -1.44
N ASN A 148 -13.31 -7.34 -2.37
CA ASN A 148 -13.48 -8.08 -3.62
C ASN A 148 -13.25 -9.58 -3.42
N HIS A 149 -12.29 -9.91 -2.55
CA HIS A 149 -11.89 -11.28 -2.24
C HIS A 149 -11.66 -11.38 -0.73
N PRO A 150 -12.69 -11.72 0.06
CA PRO A 150 -12.50 -11.99 1.48
C PRO A 150 -11.63 -13.23 1.62
N ILE A 151 -10.33 -13.02 1.85
CA ILE A 151 -9.40 -14.09 2.17
C ILE A 151 -9.53 -14.29 3.67
N PRO A 152 -9.81 -15.49 4.20
CA PRO A 152 -9.69 -15.69 5.64
C PRO A 152 -8.30 -15.21 6.07
N LEU A 153 -8.17 -14.39 7.13
CA LEU A 153 -6.85 -13.94 7.63
C LEU A 153 -6.01 -15.09 8.23
N THR A 154 -6.32 -16.32 7.85
CA THR A 154 -5.74 -17.57 8.34
C THR A 154 -4.45 -17.97 7.64
N ASP A 155 -4.07 -17.32 6.54
CA ASP A 155 -2.96 -17.83 5.72
C ASP A 155 -1.84 -16.83 5.51
N ILE A 156 -1.23 -16.47 6.64
CA ILE A 156 0.10 -15.88 6.66
C ILE A 156 0.93 -16.84 7.47
N HIS A 157 1.04 -18.02 6.87
CA HIS A 157 1.79 -19.15 7.37
C HIS A 157 3.26 -18.76 7.44
N ARG A 158 3.65 -18.10 8.54
CA ARG A 158 5.01 -18.24 9.05
C ARG A 158 4.99 -19.54 9.86
N PRO A 159 5.82 -20.54 9.55
CA PRO A 159 5.80 -21.86 10.20
C PRO A 159 6.18 -21.85 11.69
N TRP A 160 6.15 -20.68 12.35
CA TRP A 160 6.55 -20.44 13.74
C TRP A 160 5.68 -19.35 14.41
N GLN A 161 4.47 -19.07 13.92
CA GLN A 161 3.55 -18.13 14.56
C GLN A 161 2.33 -18.85 15.13
N ASP A 162 2.13 -18.64 16.42
CA ASP A 162 1.34 -19.48 17.32
C ASP A 162 -0.16 -19.20 17.27
N GLY A 163 -0.74 -18.82 16.13
CA GLY A 163 -2.19 -18.58 16.10
C GLY A 163 -2.75 -17.86 14.90
N PHE A 164 -4.05 -17.54 14.98
CA PHE A 164 -4.79 -16.81 13.95
C PHE A 164 -5.93 -15.98 14.56
N VAL A 165 -6.31 -14.91 13.85
CA VAL A 165 -7.43 -14.02 14.20
C VAL A 165 -8.53 -14.14 13.16
N TYR A 166 -9.78 -14.20 13.60
CA TYR A 166 -10.95 -14.20 12.75
C TYR A 166 -11.47 -12.78 12.59
N LEU A 167 -11.59 -12.35 11.33
CA LEU A 167 -12.34 -11.15 10.97
C LEU A 167 -13.67 -11.63 10.40
N ASP A 168 -14.77 -11.24 11.05
CA ASP A 168 -16.11 -11.69 10.66
C ASP A 168 -16.56 -10.93 9.42
N GLU A 169 -16.61 -9.60 9.54
CA GLU A 169 -17.11 -8.73 8.48
C GLU A 169 -16.31 -7.43 8.42
N LEU A 170 -16.12 -6.93 7.19
CA LEU A 170 -15.63 -5.58 6.94
C LEU A 170 -16.69 -4.86 6.12
N HIS A 171 -17.07 -3.68 6.60
CA HIS A 171 -18.09 -2.90 5.92
C HIS A 171 -17.56 -1.53 5.53
N LEU A 172 -17.90 -1.14 4.30
CA LEU A 172 -17.58 0.15 3.72
C LEU A 172 -18.84 0.72 3.06
N TRP A 173 -19.45 1.73 3.67
CA TRP A 173 -20.69 2.35 3.17
C TRP A 173 -20.57 3.87 3.07
N ASN A 174 -21.43 4.46 2.24
CA ASN A 174 -21.51 5.91 2.05
C ASN A 174 -22.19 6.60 3.23
#